data_AF-A0A7W6BHS7-F1
#
_entry.id   AF-A0A7W6BHS7-F1
#
_cell.length_a   1.000
_cell.length_b   1.000
_cell.length_c   1.000
_cell.angle_alpha   90.00
_cell.angle_beta   90.00
_cell.angle_gamma   90.00
#
_symmetry.space_group_name_H-M   'P 1'
#
loop_
_entity.id
_entity.type
_entity.pdbx_description
1 polymer ?
#
loop_
_entity_poly.entity_id
_entity_poly.type
_entity_poly.pdbx_seq_one_letter_code
_entity_poly.pdbx_strand_id
1 'polypeptide(L)'
;MSATRVLVLEDSLIIAMEAEDILHLAGVESIDIVGSLEQARAAIAAETYDFALLDVNLGEGMSFGFARHLLDVGIPFGFVSGYSDPRDFPPDLQHIPLLVKPFDEKAMGEFLQKLFPAAA
;
A
#
# COMPACT_ATOMS: atom_id res chain seq x y z
N MET A 1 -15.56 -2.49 5.93
CA MET A 1 -14.92 -2.43 4.60
C MET A 1 -15.08 -3.80 3.96
N SER A 2 -15.35 -3.88 2.67
CA SER A 2 -15.34 -5.15 1.92
C SER A 2 -14.28 -5.00 0.84
N ALA A 3 -13.03 -5.30 1.17
CA ALA A 3 -11.96 -5.37 0.19
C ALA A 3 -11.66 -6.84 -0.09
N THR A 4 -11.80 -7.24 -1.34
CA THR A 4 -11.62 -8.62 -1.79
C THR A 4 -10.22 -8.84 -2.33
N ARG A 5 -9.63 -7.83 -3.01
CA ARG A 5 -8.29 -7.95 -3.62
C ARG A 5 -7.40 -6.75 -3.33
N VAL A 6 -6.22 -7.01 -2.77
CA VAL A 6 -5.24 -5.98 -2.39
C VAL A 6 -3.89 -6.26 -3.03
N LEU A 7 -3.23 -5.22 -3.50
CA LEU A 7 -1.87 -5.29 -4.01
C LEU A 7 -0.88 -4.81 -2.92
N VAL A 8 0.16 -5.58 -2.65
CA VAL A 8 1.24 -5.20 -1.74
C VAL A 8 2.54 -5.11 -2.54
N LEU A 9 3.04 -3.89 -2.72
CA LEU A 9 4.32 -3.63 -3.36
C LEU A 9 5.41 -3.43 -2.31
N GLU A 10 6.24 -4.45 -2.12
CA GLU A 10 7.26 -4.50 -1.07
C GLU A 10 8.41 -5.41 -1.53
N ASP A 11 9.64 -4.90 -1.51
CA ASP A 11 10.83 -5.67 -1.90
C ASP A 11 11.28 -6.66 -0.80
N SER A 12 10.94 -6.38 0.46
CA SER A 12 11.22 -7.27 1.58
C SER A 12 10.10 -8.28 1.83
N LEU A 13 10.36 -9.55 1.50
CA LEU A 13 9.40 -10.65 1.67
C LEU A 13 8.87 -10.77 3.11
N ILE A 14 9.71 -10.52 4.12
CA ILE A 14 9.30 -10.63 5.54
C ILE A 14 8.20 -9.60 5.84
N ILE A 15 8.41 -8.36 5.41
CA ILE A 15 7.45 -7.27 5.66
C ILE A 15 6.17 -7.49 4.85
N ALA A 16 6.31 -8.00 3.63
CA ALA A 16 5.17 -8.32 2.79
C ALA A 16 4.28 -9.41 3.41
N MET A 17 4.90 -10.47 3.96
CA MET A 17 4.19 -11.53 4.69
C MET A 17 3.52 -11.00 5.96
N GLU A 18 4.18 -10.12 6.72
CA GLU A 18 3.57 -9.49 7.90
C GLU A 18 2.34 -8.65 7.50
N ALA A 19 2.41 -7.90 6.40
CA ALA A 19 1.27 -7.16 5.88
C ALA A 19 0.14 -8.10 5.43
N GLU A 20 0.48 -9.20 4.74
CA GLU A 20 -0.47 -10.21 4.27
C GLU A 20 -1.24 -10.85 5.42
N ASP A 21 -0.54 -11.32 6.46
CA ASP A 21 -1.15 -11.92 7.64
C ASP A 21 -2.15 -10.96 8.31
N ILE A 22 -1.75 -9.70 8.51
CA ILE A 22 -2.61 -8.69 9.15
C ILE A 22 -3.82 -8.35 8.26
N LEU A 23 -3.63 -8.25 6.94
CA LEU A 23 -4.72 -7.97 6.00
C LEU A 23 -5.72 -9.13 5.93
N HIS A 24 -5.26 -10.38 5.99
CA HIS A 24 -6.13 -11.54 6.11
C HIS A 24 -6.95 -11.51 7.40
N LEU A 25 -6.35 -11.14 8.53
CA LEU A 25 -7.07 -10.95 9.80
C LEU A 25 -8.10 -9.80 9.72
N ALA A 26 -7.83 -8.78 8.91
CA ALA A 26 -8.77 -7.70 8.61
C ALA A 26 -9.90 -8.10 7.64
N GLY A 27 -9.87 -9.32 7.10
CA GLY A 27 -10.91 -9.88 6.24
C GLY A 27 -10.66 -9.73 4.73
N VAL A 28 -9.43 -9.43 4.31
CA VAL A 28 -9.07 -9.44 2.89
C VAL A 28 -8.89 -10.87 2.39
N GLU A 29 -9.53 -11.22 1.29
CA GLU A 29 -9.53 -12.59 0.76
C GLU A 29 -8.33 -12.89 -0.15
N SER A 30 -7.96 -11.96 -1.03
CA SER A 30 -6.87 -12.11 -2.00
C SER A 30 -5.85 -11.00 -1.85
N ILE A 31 -4.59 -11.38 -1.65
CA ILE A 31 -3.48 -10.43 -1.48
C ILE A 31 -2.41 -10.82 -2.49
N ASP A 32 -2.06 -9.91 -3.39
CA ASP A 32 -0.98 -10.12 -4.34
C ASP A 32 0.26 -9.36 -3.86
N ILE A 33 1.32 -10.09 -3.56
CA ILE A 33 2.62 -9.52 -3.19
C ILE A 33 3.50 -9.41 -4.43
N VAL A 34 4.04 -8.21 -4.67
CA VAL A 34 4.98 -7.90 -5.75
C VAL A 34 6.21 -7.18 -5.20
N GLY A 35 7.40 -7.54 -5.69
CA GLY A 35 8.66 -6.99 -5.18
C GLY A 35 9.24 -5.84 -6.01
N SER A 36 8.62 -5.50 -7.13
CA SER A 36 9.14 -4.50 -8.07
C SER A 36 8.04 -3.69 -8.73
N LEU A 37 8.40 -2.48 -9.17
CA LEU A 37 7.48 -1.59 -9.89
C LEU A 37 6.98 -2.20 -11.20
N GLU A 38 7.81 -2.99 -11.89
CA GLU A 38 7.41 -3.67 -13.12
C GLU A 38 6.31 -4.71 -12.86
N GLN A 39 6.49 -5.53 -11.83
CA GLN A 39 5.48 -6.51 -11.42
C GLN A 39 4.19 -5.83 -10.95
N ALA A 40 4.29 -4.74 -10.18
CA ALA A 40 3.12 -3.98 -9.74
C ALA A 40 2.33 -3.39 -10.92
N ARG A 41 3.02 -2.85 -11.93
CA ARG A 41 2.39 -2.34 -13.16
C ARG A 41 1.72 -3.45 -13.97
N ALA A 42 2.36 -4.61 -14.10
CA ALA A 42 1.77 -5.75 -14.78
C ALA A 42 0.52 -6.26 -14.04
N ALA A 43 0.57 -6.29 -12.70
CA ALA A 43 -0.53 -6.71 -11.85
C ALA A 43 -1.77 -5.82 -12.03
N ILE A 44 -1.65 -4.50 -11.87
CA ILE A 44 -2.80 -3.57 -12.04
C ILE A 44 -3.33 -3.48 -13.48
N ALA A 45 -2.52 -3.90 -14.47
CA ALA A 45 -2.95 -3.96 -15.86
C ALA A 45 -3.73 -5.25 -16.17
N ALA A 46 -3.48 -6.33 -15.39
CA ALA A 46 -4.12 -7.62 -15.57
C ALA A 46 -5.43 -7.73 -14.77
N GLU A 47 -5.46 -7.19 -13.55
CA GLU A 47 -6.54 -7.36 -12.58
C GLU A 47 -6.91 -6.03 -11.91
N THR A 48 -8.11 -5.99 -11.30
CA THR A 48 -8.57 -4.84 -10.51
C THR A 48 -8.30 -5.04 -9.02
N TYR A 49 -7.86 -3.99 -8.34
CA TYR A 49 -7.57 -3.99 -6.90
C TYR A 49 -8.44 -2.97 -6.17
N ASP A 50 -8.88 -3.32 -4.96
CA ASP A 50 -9.65 -2.42 -4.09
C ASP A 50 -8.75 -1.34 -3.50
N PHE A 51 -7.51 -1.70 -3.16
CA PHE A 51 -6.44 -0.77 -2.83
C PHE A 51 -5.06 -1.39 -2.97
N ALA A 52 -4.03 -0.55 -2.86
CA ALA A 52 -2.64 -0.97 -2.81
C ALA A 52 -1.92 -0.45 -1.56
N LEU A 53 -0.99 -1.26 -1.04
CA LEU A 53 0.04 -0.86 -0.09
C LEU A 53 1.38 -0.75 -0.83
N LEU A 54 2.08 0.37 -0.68
CA LEU A 54 3.33 0.62 -1.39
C LEU A 54 4.45 0.90 -0.40
N ASP A 55 5.54 0.12 -0.44
CA ASP A 55 6.79 0.62 0.11
C ASP A 55 7.29 1.80 -0.72
N VAL A 56 7.74 2.82 -0.01
CA VAL A 56 8.36 4.02 -0.57
C VAL A 56 9.71 3.69 -1.18
N ASN A 57 10.51 2.84 -0.54
CA ASN A 57 11.87 2.53 -0.95
C ASN A 57 12.02 1.03 -1.26
N LEU A 58 12.09 0.69 -2.55
CA LEU A 58 12.19 -0.69 -3.04
C LEU A 58 13.65 -1.12 -3.29
N GLY A 59 14.62 -0.41 -2.71
CA GLY A 59 16.05 -0.63 -2.91
C GLY A 59 16.59 -0.12 -4.26
N GLU A 60 15.95 -0.49 -5.37
CA GLU A 60 16.32 -0.08 -6.73
C GLU A 60 15.71 1.26 -7.16
N GLY A 61 14.73 1.76 -6.41
CA GLY A 61 14.08 3.03 -6.70
C GLY A 61 12.94 3.37 -5.74
N MET A 62 12.35 4.55 -5.95
CA MET A 62 11.24 5.06 -5.16
C MET A 62 9.91 4.76 -5.85
N SER A 63 8.90 4.35 -5.09
CA SER A 63 7.57 4.01 -5.63
C SER A 63 6.69 5.22 -5.98
N PHE A 64 7.16 6.46 -5.74
CA PHE A 64 6.38 7.68 -6.00
C PHE A 64 5.84 7.79 -7.43
N GLY A 65 6.59 7.33 -8.43
CA GLY A 65 6.13 7.31 -9.82
C GLY A 65 4.98 6.33 -10.06
N PHE A 66 4.91 5.24 -9.31
CA PHE A 66 3.80 4.29 -9.34
C PHE A 66 2.62 4.78 -8.51
N ALA A 67 2.85 5.42 -7.36
CA ALA A 67 1.80 6.08 -6.58
C ALA A 67 1.01 7.11 -7.41
N ARG A 68 1.68 7.94 -8.20
CA ARG A 68 1.02 8.87 -9.15
C ARG A 68 0.19 8.14 -10.18
N HIS A 69 0.68 7.01 -10.68
CA HIS A 69 -0.06 6.21 -11.64
C HIS A 69 -1.34 5.62 -11.01
N LEU A 70 -1.30 5.21 -9.75
CA LEU A 70 -2.48 4.76 -9.01
C LEU A 70 -3.51 5.89 -8.82
N LEU A 71 -3.06 7.13 -8.57
CA LEU A 71 -3.94 8.31 -8.56
C LEU A 71 -4.63 8.49 -9.92
N ASP A 72 -3.89 8.38 -11.03
CA ASP A 72 -4.43 8.56 -12.37
C ASP A 72 -5.48 7.49 -12.72
N VAL A 73 -5.29 6.24 -12.28
CA VAL A 73 -6.26 5.15 -12.52
C VAL A 73 -7.35 5.05 -11.45
N GLY A 74 -7.28 5.89 -10.41
CA GLY A 74 -8.30 5.96 -9.36
C GLY A 74 -8.29 4.79 -8.36
N ILE A 75 -7.17 4.10 -8.20
CA ILE A 75 -7.01 3.03 -7.21
C ILE A 75 -6.58 3.67 -5.87
N PRO A 76 -7.34 3.49 -4.77
CA PRO A 76 -6.91 3.94 -3.44
C PRO A 76 -5.61 3.26 -3.03
N PHE A 77 -4.70 3.99 -2.38
CA PHE A 77 -3.48 3.40 -1.87
C PHE A 77 -2.93 4.15 -0.66
N GLY A 78 -2.03 3.50 0.07
CA GLY A 78 -1.20 4.19 1.04
C GLY A 78 0.21 3.64 1.12
N PHE A 79 1.08 4.43 1.72
CA PHE A 79 2.49 4.11 1.85
C PHE A 79 2.76 3.29 3.11
N VAL A 80 3.66 2.32 3.01
CA VAL A 80 4.17 1.53 4.14
C VAL A 80 5.67 1.68 4.15
N SER A 81 6.24 2.46 5.07
CA SER A 81 7.66 2.77 5.01
C SER A 81 8.32 2.88 6.37
N GLY A 82 9.65 2.72 6.42
CA GLY A 82 10.44 3.06 7.60
C GLY A 82 10.57 4.58 7.82
N TYR A 83 10.25 5.40 6.81
CA TYR A 83 10.14 6.85 6.99
C TYR A 83 8.92 7.17 7.85
N SER A 84 9.10 8.05 8.84
CA SER A 84 8.04 8.45 9.76
C SER A 84 7.41 9.81 9.44
N ASP A 85 7.96 10.54 8.46
CA ASP A 85 7.54 11.89 8.12
C ASP A 85 7.10 11.99 6.65
N PRO A 86 5.79 12.21 6.37
CA PRO A 86 5.29 12.46 5.02
C PRO A 86 5.88 13.72 4.38
N ARG A 87 6.48 14.64 5.16
CA ARG A 87 7.13 15.86 4.62
C ARG A 87 8.34 15.54 3.74
N ASP A 88 8.93 14.35 3.90
CA ASP A 88 10.02 13.87 3.05
C ASP A 88 9.51 13.40 1.67
N PHE A 89 8.19 13.29 1.47
CA PHE A 89 7.60 12.84 0.22
C PHE A 89 7.32 14.02 -0.71
N PRO A 90 7.19 13.76 -2.03
CA PRO A 90 6.79 14.78 -2.99
C PRO A 90 5.48 15.48 -2.56
N PRO A 91 5.35 16.81 -2.73
CA PRO A 91 4.20 17.60 -2.26
C PRO A 91 2.84 17.04 -2.68
N ASP A 92 2.76 16.45 -3.88
CA ASP A 92 1.56 15.84 -4.42
C ASP A 92 1.17 14.52 -3.73
N LEU A 93 2.05 13.90 -2.96
CA LEU A 93 1.85 12.63 -2.27
C LEU A 93 1.82 12.74 -0.74
N GLN A 94 2.07 13.93 -0.18
CA GLN A 94 2.10 14.13 1.29
C GLN A 94 0.74 13.93 1.97
N HIS A 95 -0.35 14.00 1.20
CA HIS A 95 -1.71 13.81 1.69
C HIS A 95 -2.10 12.32 1.77
N ILE A 96 -1.29 11.42 1.20
CA ILE A 96 -1.56 9.99 1.18
C ILE A 96 -1.28 9.39 2.57
N PRO A 97 -2.13 8.47 3.07
CA PRO A 97 -1.89 7.78 4.33
C PRO A 97 -0.52 7.08 4.35
N LEU A 98 0.19 7.20 5.47
CA LEU A 98 1.48 6.55 5.72
C LEU A 98 1.36 5.64 6.94
N LEU A 99 1.74 4.38 6.77
CA LEU A 99 1.98 3.40 7.82
C LEU A 99 3.48 3.27 8.05
N VAL A 100 3.92 3.53 9.28
CA VAL A 100 5.34 3.52 9.63
C VAL A 100 5.74 2.12 10.10
N LYS A 101 6.84 1.58 9.56
CA LYS A 101 7.44 0.32 9.98
C LYS A 101 8.25 0.51 11.27
N PRO A 102 8.24 -0.43 12.24
CA PRO A 102 7.40 -1.63 12.28
C PRO A 102 5.94 -1.30 12.64
N PHE A 103 5.00 -2.06 12.08
CA PHE A 103 3.57 -1.90 12.32
C PHE A 103 2.96 -3.19 12.88
N ASP A 104 1.86 -3.04 13.61
CA ASP A 104 1.05 -4.15 14.13
C ASP A 104 -0.38 -4.09 13.56
N GLU A 105 -1.21 -5.06 13.97
CA GLU A 105 -2.63 -5.14 13.56
C GLU A 105 -3.40 -3.85 13.87
N LYS A 106 -3.09 -3.21 15.01
CA LYS A 106 -3.76 -1.98 15.42
C LYS A 106 -3.38 -0.81 14.51
N ALA A 107 -2.08 -0.64 14.24
CA ALA A 107 -1.58 0.40 13.36
C ALA A 107 -2.11 0.23 11.93
N MET A 108 -2.14 -1.01 11.41
CA MET A 108 -2.75 -1.32 10.11
C MET A 108 -4.25 -0.99 10.11
N GLY A 109 -4.98 -1.36 11.16
CA GLY A 109 -6.41 -1.04 11.28
C GLY A 109 -6.68 0.48 11.28
N GLU A 110 -5.90 1.26 12.03
CA GLU A 110 -5.97 2.72 12.02
C GLU A 110 -5.61 3.31 10.65
N PHE A 111 -4.63 2.73 9.97
CA PHE A 111 -4.24 3.12 8.62
C PHE A 111 -5.35 2.84 7.59
N LEU A 112 -5.97 1.66 7.62
CA LEU A 112 -7.07 1.30 6.71
C LEU A 112 -8.29 2.21 6.93
N GLN A 113 -8.56 2.63 8.17
CA GLN A 113 -9.61 3.62 8.46
C GLN A 113 -9.31 5.00 7.85
N LYS A 114 -8.04 5.41 7.79
CA LYS A 114 -7.64 6.67 7.12
C LYS A 114 -7.72 6.55 5.60
N LEU A 115 -7.40 5.38 5.06
CA LEU A 115 -7.46 5.09 3.63
C LEU A 115 -8.90 5.05 3.12
N PHE A 116 -9.80 4.51 3.92
CA PHE A 116 -11.23 4.43 3.65
C PHE A 116 -12.00 5.13 4.76
N PRO A 117 -11.98 6.47 4.80
CA PRO A 117 -12.82 7.19 5.75
C PRO A 117 -14.26 6.77 5.49
N ALA A 118 -14.91 6.17 6.49
CA ALA A 118 -16.31 5.78 6.39
C ALA A 118 -17.09 7.00 5.89
N ALA A 119 -17.81 6.84 4.77
CA ALA A 119 -18.69 7.88 4.25
C ALA A 119 -19.63 8.30 5.40
N ALA A 120 -19.47 9.54 5.85
CA ALA A 120 -20.31 10.16 6.88
C ALA A 120 -21.74 10.38 6.34
#